data_AF-A0A8H3YBV2-F1
#
_entry.id   AF-A0A8H3YBV2-F1
#
_cell.length_a   1.000
_cell.length_b   1.000
_cell.length_c   1.000
_cell.angle_alpha   90.00
_cell.angle_beta   90.00
_cell.angle_gamma   90.00
#
_symmetry.space_group_name_H-M   'P 1'
#
loop_
_entity.id
_entity.type
_entity.pdbx_description
1 polymer ?
#
loop_
_entity_poly.entity_id
_entity_poly.type
_entity_poly.pdbx_seq_one_letter_code
_entity_poly.pdbx_strand_id
1 'polypeptide(L)'
;MTLFAADATPPHHRFLFKRVDNCETEGCHMDIWLPDGIHKQSKQGGIPIAILIHGGAFTMGSSRDIPDNQVEYYLEHDIAVVSLEYRMVPHVIHAEIRQDLLDAYIYIQQRLNDRLAEELKIDHPILDVQRCIAFGGSAGATSCLCLAADIETHNDKCAATFLALPQLKAMICAYPLTDPGNHFSQPRAAWAEKAPKMFPNDWELIKDFPTDGKAMATQTLNSFLYGCDAPYSPTDAALNLITPDYPPSYILAALADTLIPVEHSFMLYDKLQEHGVESYITKVEGAAHGFAERPASDWPQGMDYWKDAIKDSVDWAIAKVQ
;
A
#
# COMPACT_ATOMS: atom_id res chain seq x y z
N MET A 1 1.33 11.71 19.86
CA MET A 1 1.16 13.03 19.22
C MET A 1 0.32 12.76 18.00
N THR A 2 -0.94 13.18 18.01
CA THR A 2 -1.86 12.93 16.89
C THR A 2 -1.30 13.64 15.66
N LEU A 3 -1.02 12.89 14.60
CA LEU A 3 -0.38 13.34 13.36
C LEU A 3 -1.33 14.11 12.42
N PHE A 4 -2.46 14.62 12.93
CA PHE A 4 -3.53 15.12 12.07
C PHE A 4 -3.71 16.62 12.17
N ALA A 5 -3.74 17.24 10.99
CA ALA A 5 -4.30 18.56 10.77
C ALA A 5 -5.80 18.55 11.08
N ALA A 6 -6.33 19.67 11.57
CA ALA A 6 -7.73 19.80 12.00
C ALA A 6 -8.76 19.79 10.85
N ASP A 7 -8.32 19.64 9.59
CA ASP A 7 -9.12 19.90 8.38
C ASP A 7 -9.20 18.71 7.40
N ALA A 8 -8.87 17.48 7.82
CA ALA A 8 -8.92 16.31 6.96
C ALA A 8 -10.34 16.02 6.44
N THR A 9 -10.50 15.78 5.13
CA THR A 9 -11.81 15.48 4.52
C THR A 9 -12.42 14.21 5.16
N PRO A 10 -13.57 14.30 5.84
CA PRO A 10 -14.19 13.13 6.47
C PRO A 10 -14.68 12.14 5.40
N PRO A 11 -14.72 10.84 5.71
CA PRO A 11 -15.24 9.88 4.74
C PRO A 11 -16.76 10.05 4.60
N HIS A 12 -17.28 9.80 3.41
CA HIS A 12 -18.71 9.83 3.14
C HIS A 12 -19.41 8.63 3.80
N HIS A 13 -18.74 7.48 3.83
CA HIS A 13 -19.27 6.25 4.41
C HIS A 13 -18.17 5.48 5.14
N ARG A 14 -18.57 4.73 6.18
CA ARG A 14 -17.75 3.73 6.85
C ARG A 14 -18.52 2.42 6.91
N PHE A 15 -18.00 1.36 6.30
CA PHE A 15 -18.66 0.05 6.26
C PHE A 15 -17.82 -1.02 6.94
N LEU A 16 -18.50 -1.84 7.74
CA LEU A 16 -17.94 -3.08 8.30
C LEU A 16 -17.91 -4.15 7.20
N PHE A 17 -16.71 -4.61 6.84
CA PHE A 17 -16.55 -5.65 5.81
C PHE A 17 -16.24 -7.01 6.40
N LYS A 18 -15.70 -7.06 7.62
CA LYS A 18 -15.37 -8.31 8.33
C LYS A 18 -15.66 -8.17 9.81
N ARG A 19 -16.53 -9.04 10.33
CA ARG A 19 -16.79 -9.13 11.77
C ARG A 19 -15.61 -9.79 12.49
N VAL A 20 -15.27 -9.27 13.65
CA VAL A 20 -14.26 -9.84 14.54
C VAL A 20 -14.89 -9.98 15.92
N ASP A 21 -14.93 -11.21 16.43
CA ASP A 21 -15.48 -11.48 17.75
C ASP A 21 -14.69 -10.77 18.83
N ASN A 22 -15.39 -10.25 19.84
CA ASN A 22 -14.81 -9.51 20.97
C ASN A 22 -14.01 -8.26 20.56
N CYS A 23 -14.35 -7.64 19.43
CA CYS A 23 -13.80 -6.36 18.99
C CYS A 23 -14.77 -5.22 19.32
N GLU A 24 -14.30 -4.17 20.00
CA GLU A 24 -15.13 -3.01 20.39
C GLU A 24 -15.76 -2.30 19.19
N THR A 25 -15.08 -2.29 18.05
CA THR A 25 -15.57 -1.68 16.81
C THR A 25 -16.39 -2.65 15.94
N GLU A 26 -16.68 -3.87 16.40
CA GLU A 26 -17.30 -4.98 15.65
C GLU A 26 -16.41 -5.67 14.60
N GLY A 27 -15.28 -5.08 14.21
CA GLY A 27 -14.30 -5.70 13.31
C GLY A 27 -13.60 -4.74 12.35
N CYS A 28 -13.28 -5.22 11.15
CA CYS A 28 -12.51 -4.48 10.15
C CYS A 28 -13.43 -3.64 9.26
N HIS A 29 -13.03 -2.40 8.99
CA HIS A 29 -13.84 -1.39 8.32
C HIS A 29 -13.14 -0.83 7.09
N MET A 30 -13.92 -0.29 6.16
CA MET A 30 -13.42 0.57 5.11
C MET A 30 -14.09 1.95 5.19
N ASP A 31 -13.27 2.99 5.08
CA ASP A 31 -13.72 4.37 4.91
C ASP A 31 -13.76 4.69 3.41
N ILE A 32 -14.82 5.36 2.97
CA ILE A 32 -15.12 5.57 1.55
C ILE A 32 -15.34 7.04 1.28
N TRP A 33 -14.70 7.55 0.23
CA TRP A 33 -14.95 8.86 -0.33
C TRP A 33 -15.39 8.71 -1.78
N LEU A 34 -16.41 9.49 -2.15
CA LEU A 34 -16.98 9.48 -3.49
C LEU A 34 -16.76 10.86 -4.12
N PRO A 35 -16.50 10.92 -5.44
CA PRO A 35 -16.37 12.19 -6.14
C PRO A 35 -17.72 12.91 -6.21
N ASP A 36 -17.70 14.21 -6.43
CA ASP A 36 -18.93 14.97 -6.65
C ASP A 36 -19.66 14.50 -7.91
N GLY A 37 -20.99 14.55 -7.88
CA GLY A 37 -21.79 14.28 -9.08
C GLY A 37 -21.94 12.81 -9.47
N ILE A 38 -21.76 11.86 -8.53
CA ILE A 38 -21.89 10.40 -8.73
C ILE A 38 -23.10 9.95 -9.58
N HIS A 39 -24.23 10.66 -9.51
CA HIS A 39 -25.44 10.36 -10.28
C HIS A 39 -25.27 10.55 -11.80
N LYS A 40 -24.30 11.36 -12.23
CA LYS A 40 -23.98 11.59 -13.65
C LYS A 40 -22.96 10.57 -14.16
N GLN A 41 -21.94 10.25 -13.37
CA GLN A 41 -20.84 9.36 -13.77
C GLN A 41 -21.21 7.88 -13.76
N SER A 42 -22.07 7.44 -12.85
CA SER A 42 -22.56 6.05 -12.79
C SER A 42 -23.25 5.56 -14.07
N LYS A 43 -23.70 6.49 -14.94
CA LYS A 43 -24.23 6.17 -16.28
C LYS A 43 -23.16 6.04 -17.37
N GLN A 44 -21.90 6.34 -17.07
CA GLN A 44 -20.73 6.33 -17.98
C GLN A 44 -19.67 5.32 -17.51
N GLY A 45 -20.03 4.04 -17.36
CA GLY A 45 -19.05 2.96 -17.13
C GLY A 45 -18.55 2.80 -15.68
N GLY A 46 -19.18 3.46 -14.71
CA GLY A 46 -18.87 3.35 -13.28
C GLY A 46 -17.63 4.14 -12.86
N ILE A 47 -17.50 4.37 -11.55
CA ILE A 47 -16.41 5.16 -10.96
C ILE A 47 -15.27 4.20 -10.55
N PRO A 48 -14.03 4.37 -11.07
CA PRO A 48 -12.87 3.58 -10.66
C PRO A 48 -12.51 3.80 -9.18
N ILE A 49 -11.69 2.91 -8.62
CA ILE A 49 -11.40 2.87 -7.17
C ILE A 49 -9.89 3.00 -6.92
N ALA A 50 -9.50 3.93 -6.05
CA ALA A 50 -8.20 3.96 -5.40
C ALA A 50 -8.32 3.32 -4.01
N ILE A 51 -7.66 2.17 -3.82
CA ILE A 51 -7.60 1.47 -2.55
C ILE A 51 -6.38 1.95 -1.77
N LEU A 52 -6.60 2.54 -0.60
CA LEU A 52 -5.50 3.03 0.25
C LEU A 52 -5.31 2.07 1.42
N ILE A 53 -4.07 1.64 1.62
CA ILE A 53 -3.69 0.75 2.72
C ILE A 53 -2.68 1.49 3.59
N HIS A 54 -3.05 1.74 4.85
CA HIS A 54 -2.23 2.53 5.75
C HIS A 54 -0.94 1.81 6.16
N GLY A 55 0.05 2.60 6.61
CA GLY A 55 1.31 2.11 7.18
C GLY A 55 1.21 1.80 8.67
N GLY A 56 2.29 2.04 9.42
CA GLY A 56 2.31 1.88 10.88
C GLY A 56 2.89 0.56 11.38
N ALA A 57 3.82 -0.03 10.61
CA ALA A 57 4.57 -1.23 11.00
C ALA A 57 3.67 -2.44 11.38
N PHE A 58 2.42 -2.46 10.89
CA PHE A 58 1.38 -3.42 11.28
C PHE A 58 1.04 -3.44 12.77
N THR A 59 1.43 -2.43 13.53
CA THR A 59 1.22 -2.31 14.99
C THR A 59 0.29 -1.16 15.37
N MET A 60 0.16 -0.19 14.47
CA MET A 60 -0.62 1.02 14.65
C MET A 60 -1.12 1.53 13.30
N GLY A 61 -1.98 2.54 13.34
CA GLY A 61 -2.59 3.15 12.18
C GLY A 61 -4.08 2.86 12.11
N SER A 62 -4.72 3.44 11.11
CA SER A 62 -6.14 3.36 10.85
C SER A 62 -6.42 3.73 9.39
N SER A 63 -7.64 3.46 8.95
CA SER A 63 -8.16 3.93 7.64
C SER A 63 -8.10 5.45 7.46
N ARG A 64 -7.79 6.21 8.52
CA ARG A 64 -7.63 7.67 8.52
C ARG A 64 -6.17 8.14 8.44
N ASP A 65 -5.19 7.24 8.61
CA ASP A 65 -3.76 7.55 8.49
C ASP A 65 -3.32 7.52 7.01
N ILE A 66 -3.96 8.36 6.19
CA ILE A 66 -3.77 8.44 4.74
C ILE A 66 -3.57 9.90 4.29
N PRO A 67 -2.90 10.13 3.14
CA PRO A 67 -2.63 11.49 2.64
C PRO A 67 -3.88 12.18 2.08
N ASP A 68 -4.37 13.21 2.77
CA ASP A 68 -5.56 13.98 2.37
C ASP A 68 -5.45 14.57 0.96
N ASN A 69 -4.27 15.09 0.58
CA ASN A 69 -4.03 15.63 -0.76
C ASN A 69 -4.15 14.57 -1.87
N GLN A 70 -3.77 13.31 -1.61
CA GLN A 70 -4.01 12.22 -2.55
C GLN A 70 -5.50 11.90 -2.64
N VAL A 71 -6.20 11.86 -1.50
CA VAL A 71 -7.65 11.62 -1.48
C VAL A 71 -8.37 12.66 -2.33
N GLU A 72 -8.14 13.94 -2.06
CA GLU A 72 -8.73 15.06 -2.80
C GLU A 72 -8.40 14.96 -4.30
N TYR A 73 -7.15 14.68 -4.65
CA TYR A 73 -6.74 14.59 -6.04
C TYR A 73 -7.40 13.41 -6.80
N TYR A 74 -7.58 12.25 -6.15
CA TYR A 74 -8.34 11.15 -6.75
C TYR A 74 -9.80 11.52 -6.97
N LEU A 75 -10.43 12.19 -6.00
CA LEU A 75 -11.82 12.66 -6.12
C LEU A 75 -11.98 13.67 -7.26
N GLU A 76 -11.03 14.59 -7.44
CA GLU A 76 -11.00 15.55 -8.56
C GLU A 76 -10.86 14.88 -9.94
N HIS A 77 -10.34 13.64 -9.99
CA HIS A 77 -10.17 12.85 -11.21
C HIS A 77 -11.26 11.78 -11.39
N ASP A 78 -12.40 11.95 -10.71
CA ASP A 78 -13.55 11.03 -10.75
C ASP A 78 -13.17 9.59 -10.33
N ILE A 79 -12.31 9.45 -9.31
CA ILE A 79 -11.94 8.17 -8.70
C ILE A 79 -12.45 8.15 -7.26
N ALA A 80 -13.17 7.09 -6.89
CA ALA A 80 -13.57 6.86 -5.51
C ALA A 80 -12.38 6.36 -4.68
N VAL A 81 -12.29 6.77 -3.42
CA VAL A 81 -11.24 6.32 -2.51
C VAL A 81 -11.85 5.35 -1.50
N VAL A 82 -11.19 4.21 -1.31
CA VAL A 82 -11.56 3.21 -0.30
C VAL A 82 -10.33 2.92 0.55
N SER A 83 -10.33 3.41 1.80
CA SER A 83 -9.23 3.20 2.74
C SER A 83 -9.53 2.06 3.69
N LEU A 84 -8.60 1.11 3.81
CA LEU A 84 -8.81 -0.14 4.53
C LEU A 84 -8.27 -0.09 5.96
N GLU A 85 -9.06 -0.57 6.90
CA GLU A 85 -8.66 -0.81 8.29
C GLU A 85 -8.63 -2.31 8.56
N TYR A 86 -7.50 -2.81 9.05
CA TYR A 86 -7.23 -4.23 9.23
C TYR A 86 -6.71 -4.52 10.66
N ARG A 87 -6.78 -5.78 11.10
CA ARG A 87 -6.25 -6.18 12.42
C ARG A 87 -4.72 -6.08 12.43
N MET A 88 -4.13 -5.86 13.60
CA MET A 88 -2.70 -5.58 13.74
C MET A 88 -2.04 -6.47 14.79
N VAL A 89 -0.72 -6.63 14.70
CA VAL A 89 0.07 -7.30 15.74
C VAL A 89 -0.01 -6.50 17.06
N PRO A 90 0.04 -7.15 18.23
CA PRO A 90 0.21 -8.60 18.44
C PRO A 90 -1.11 -9.38 18.49
N HIS A 91 -2.26 -8.78 18.14
CA HIS A 91 -3.56 -9.47 18.21
C HIS A 91 -3.72 -10.53 17.12
N VAL A 92 -3.06 -10.33 15.99
CA VAL A 92 -3.02 -11.25 14.85
C VAL A 92 -1.61 -11.32 14.27
N ILE A 93 -1.32 -12.33 13.47
CA ILE A 93 -0.07 -12.44 12.71
C ILE A 93 -0.24 -11.90 11.28
N HIS A 94 0.86 -11.62 10.57
CA HIS A 94 0.88 -11.05 9.22
C HIS A 94 0.04 -11.85 8.21
N ALA A 95 0.00 -13.19 8.32
CA ALA A 95 -0.85 -14.03 7.48
C ALA A 95 -2.36 -13.72 7.64
N GLU A 96 -2.80 -13.39 8.86
CA GLU A 96 -4.18 -12.98 9.11
C GLU A 96 -4.45 -11.55 8.67
N ILE A 97 -3.46 -10.65 8.75
CA ILE A 97 -3.54 -9.29 8.20
C ILE A 97 -3.77 -9.35 6.68
N ARG A 98 -2.99 -10.18 5.99
CA ARG A 98 -3.15 -10.46 4.56
C ARG A 98 -4.56 -10.97 4.24
N GLN A 99 -5.08 -11.89 5.05
CA GLN A 99 -6.45 -12.37 4.87
C GLN A 99 -7.49 -11.26 5.10
N ASP A 100 -7.30 -10.36 6.06
CA ASP A 100 -8.21 -9.22 6.26
C ASP A 100 -8.25 -8.30 5.03
N LEU A 101 -7.10 -8.03 4.41
CA LEU A 101 -7.00 -7.21 3.21
C LEU A 101 -7.61 -7.90 1.99
N LEU A 102 -7.42 -9.22 1.83
CA LEU A 102 -8.08 -9.99 0.79
C LEU A 102 -9.60 -10.03 0.99
N ASP A 103 -10.08 -10.19 2.23
CA ASP A 103 -11.51 -10.15 2.55
C ASP A 103 -12.11 -8.77 2.23
N ALA A 104 -11.38 -7.69 2.49
CA ALA A 104 -11.77 -6.34 2.09
C ALA A 104 -11.89 -6.21 0.57
N TYR A 105 -10.91 -6.73 -0.18
CA TYR A 105 -10.95 -6.70 -1.64
C TYR A 105 -12.11 -7.52 -2.20
N ILE A 106 -12.38 -8.71 -1.65
CA ILE A 106 -13.55 -9.51 -2.00
C ILE A 106 -14.85 -8.73 -1.72
N TYR A 107 -14.92 -8.02 -0.59
CA TYR A 107 -16.07 -7.18 -0.27
C TYR A 107 -16.25 -6.04 -1.29
N ILE A 108 -15.17 -5.36 -1.69
CA ILE A 108 -15.18 -4.34 -2.76
C ILE A 108 -15.77 -4.94 -4.05
N GLN A 109 -15.29 -6.12 -4.46
CA GLN A 109 -15.72 -6.78 -5.70
C GLN A 109 -17.18 -7.23 -5.67
N GLN A 110 -17.69 -7.67 -4.52
CA GLN A 110 -18.95 -8.42 -4.47
C GLN A 110 -20.10 -7.70 -3.77
N ARG A 111 -19.83 -6.74 -2.88
CA ARG A 111 -20.83 -6.20 -1.94
C ARG A 111 -20.86 -4.69 -1.86
N LEU A 112 -19.75 -4.02 -2.18
CA LEU A 112 -19.65 -2.58 -1.99
C LEU A 112 -20.66 -1.79 -2.82
N ASN A 113 -20.87 -2.16 -4.09
CA ASN A 113 -21.87 -1.52 -4.94
C ASN A 113 -23.30 -1.68 -4.39
N ASP A 114 -23.68 -2.88 -3.96
CA ASP A 114 -25.00 -3.15 -3.36
C ASP A 114 -25.20 -2.29 -2.11
N ARG A 115 -24.16 -2.21 -1.26
CA ARG A 115 -24.23 -1.44 -0.02
C ARG A 115 -24.32 0.06 -0.27
N LEU A 116 -23.54 0.59 -1.21
CA LEU A 116 -23.62 1.99 -1.61
C LEU A 116 -24.96 2.33 -2.27
N ALA A 117 -25.48 1.45 -3.12
CA ALA A 117 -26.78 1.60 -3.76
C ALA A 117 -27.92 1.71 -2.74
N GLU A 118 -27.89 0.90 -1.68
CA GLU A 118 -28.84 0.98 -0.57
C GLU A 118 -28.74 2.30 0.20
N GLU A 119 -27.53 2.67 0.65
CA GLU A 119 -27.30 3.89 1.46
C GLU A 119 -27.63 5.17 0.67
N LEU A 120 -27.31 5.19 -0.62
CA LEU A 120 -27.51 6.35 -1.50
C LEU A 120 -28.86 6.34 -2.23
N LYS A 121 -29.64 5.25 -2.11
CA LYS A 121 -30.92 5.04 -2.79
C LYS A 121 -30.80 5.15 -4.32
N ILE A 122 -29.79 4.50 -4.88
CA ILE A 122 -29.50 4.41 -6.31
C ILE A 122 -29.80 2.99 -6.79
N ASP A 123 -30.44 2.83 -7.96
CA ASP A 123 -30.92 1.54 -8.48
C ASP A 123 -29.96 0.86 -9.46
N HIS A 124 -28.72 1.36 -9.54
CA HIS A 124 -27.65 0.84 -10.39
C HIS A 124 -26.29 0.92 -9.68
N PRO A 125 -25.30 0.11 -10.10
CA PRO A 125 -23.94 0.23 -9.60
C PRO A 125 -23.37 1.64 -9.78
N ILE A 126 -22.52 2.05 -8.83
CA ILE A 126 -21.87 3.36 -8.81
C ILE A 126 -20.40 3.21 -9.19
N LEU A 127 -19.75 2.19 -8.63
CA LEU A 127 -18.33 1.92 -8.80
C LEU A 127 -18.08 0.91 -9.92
N ASP A 128 -16.98 1.09 -10.65
CA ASP A 128 -16.39 0.06 -11.49
C ASP A 128 -15.32 -0.70 -10.72
N VAL A 129 -15.72 -1.80 -10.11
CA VAL A 129 -14.86 -2.64 -9.27
C VAL A 129 -13.77 -3.37 -10.08
N GLN A 130 -13.81 -3.34 -11.41
CA GLN A 130 -12.74 -3.90 -12.24
C GLN A 130 -11.58 -2.92 -12.46
N ARG A 131 -11.76 -1.64 -12.10
CA ARG A 131 -10.74 -0.58 -12.26
C ARG A 131 -10.26 -0.11 -10.89
N CYS A 132 -9.53 -0.99 -10.22
CA CYS A 132 -8.93 -0.70 -8.91
C CYS A 132 -7.42 -0.44 -9.04
N ILE A 133 -6.94 0.65 -8.47
CA ILE A 133 -5.51 0.88 -8.17
C ILE A 133 -5.29 0.78 -6.65
N ALA A 134 -4.05 0.53 -6.22
CA ALA A 134 -3.70 0.53 -4.81
C ALA A 134 -2.55 1.50 -4.49
N PHE A 135 -2.63 2.16 -3.34
CA PHE A 135 -1.54 2.94 -2.76
C PHE A 135 -1.29 2.48 -1.33
N GLY A 136 -0.01 2.40 -0.96
CA GLY A 136 0.40 2.25 0.42
C GLY A 136 1.84 2.70 0.61
N GLY A 137 2.15 3.14 1.83
CA GLY A 137 3.51 3.42 2.25
C GLY A 137 3.93 2.57 3.44
N SER A 138 5.22 2.25 3.54
CA SER A 138 5.77 1.42 4.60
C SER A 138 5.09 0.04 4.66
N ALA A 139 4.53 -0.35 5.80
CA ALA A 139 3.71 -1.56 5.94
C ALA A 139 2.55 -1.62 4.93
N GLY A 140 1.95 -0.47 4.58
CA GLY A 140 0.89 -0.40 3.57
C GLY A 140 1.39 -0.72 2.16
N ALA A 141 2.63 -0.32 1.83
CA ALA A 141 3.26 -0.68 0.57
C ALA A 141 3.54 -2.18 0.50
N THR A 142 4.04 -2.77 1.60
CA THR A 142 4.19 -4.23 1.75
C THR A 142 2.84 -4.94 1.59
N SER A 143 1.77 -4.38 2.16
CA SER A 143 0.41 -4.89 2.00
C SER A 143 -0.11 -4.84 0.57
N CYS A 144 0.20 -3.80 -0.21
CA CYS A 144 -0.15 -3.77 -1.64
C CYS A 144 0.48 -4.95 -2.39
N LEU A 145 1.77 -5.21 -2.14
CA LEU A 145 2.49 -6.33 -2.76
C LEU A 145 1.88 -7.67 -2.37
N CYS A 146 1.59 -7.87 -1.08
CA CYS A 146 0.95 -9.10 -0.62
C CYS A 146 -0.47 -9.27 -1.17
N LEU A 147 -1.27 -8.20 -1.23
CA LEU A 147 -2.63 -8.24 -1.75
C LEU A 147 -2.65 -8.68 -3.23
N ALA A 148 -1.74 -8.16 -4.06
CA ALA A 148 -1.61 -8.60 -5.45
C ALA A 148 -1.34 -10.11 -5.55
N ALA A 149 -0.42 -10.63 -4.74
CA ALA A 149 -0.12 -12.06 -4.65
C ALA A 149 -1.31 -12.90 -4.16
N ASP A 150 -2.03 -12.37 -3.17
CA ASP A 150 -3.15 -13.05 -2.53
C ASP A 150 -4.36 -13.13 -3.47
N ILE A 151 -4.55 -12.14 -4.35
CA ILE A 151 -5.52 -12.18 -5.46
C ILE A 151 -5.18 -13.31 -6.44
N GLU A 152 -3.91 -13.43 -6.87
CA GLU A 152 -3.47 -14.52 -7.75
C GLU A 152 -3.69 -15.88 -7.09
N THR A 153 -3.25 -16.03 -5.84
CA THR A 153 -3.41 -17.25 -5.06
C THR A 153 -4.89 -17.62 -4.86
N HIS A 154 -5.76 -16.62 -4.68
CA HIS A 154 -7.21 -16.83 -4.63
C HIS A 154 -7.74 -17.35 -5.96
N ASN A 155 -7.34 -16.71 -7.06
CA ASN A 155 -7.77 -17.06 -8.41
C ASN A 155 -7.33 -18.47 -8.81
N ASP A 156 -6.11 -18.90 -8.45
CA ASP A 156 -5.62 -20.26 -8.68
C ASP A 156 -6.50 -21.31 -7.99
N LYS A 157 -6.93 -21.03 -6.75
CA LYS A 157 -7.84 -21.91 -5.99
C LYS A 157 -9.26 -21.90 -6.56
N CYS A 158 -9.65 -20.80 -7.21
CA CYS A 158 -10.97 -20.59 -7.78
C CYS A 158 -11.03 -20.79 -9.30
N ALA A 159 -9.98 -21.33 -9.95
CA ALA A 159 -9.87 -21.41 -11.41
C ALA A 159 -11.02 -22.19 -12.10
N ALA A 160 -11.76 -23.02 -11.35
CA ALA A 160 -12.93 -23.75 -11.82
C ALA A 160 -14.28 -23.05 -11.54
N THR A 161 -14.29 -21.85 -10.94
CA THR A 161 -15.49 -21.11 -10.56
C THR A 161 -15.49 -19.70 -11.15
N PHE A 162 -16.68 -19.12 -11.38
CA PHE A 162 -16.83 -17.71 -11.80
C PHE A 162 -16.55 -16.71 -10.65
N LEU A 163 -15.68 -17.08 -9.70
CA LEU A 163 -15.35 -16.27 -8.52
C LEU A 163 -13.97 -15.62 -8.61
N ALA A 164 -13.30 -15.74 -9.75
CA ALA A 164 -12.02 -15.06 -9.97
C ALA A 164 -12.16 -13.55 -9.79
N LEU A 165 -11.24 -12.97 -9.01
CA LEU A 165 -11.17 -11.55 -8.72
C LEU A 165 -10.31 -10.86 -9.79
N PRO A 166 -10.71 -9.69 -10.31
CA PRO A 166 -9.85 -8.93 -11.20
C PRO A 166 -8.57 -8.52 -10.46
N GLN A 167 -7.44 -8.55 -11.16
CA GLN A 167 -6.20 -8.01 -10.62
C GLN A 167 -6.22 -6.47 -10.62
N LEU A 168 -5.45 -5.85 -9.72
CA LEU A 168 -5.28 -4.39 -9.67
C LEU A 168 -4.70 -3.87 -11.00
N LYS A 169 -5.11 -2.66 -11.40
CA LYS A 169 -4.63 -1.99 -12.61
C LYS A 169 -3.28 -1.31 -12.42
N ALA A 170 -2.97 -0.91 -11.19
CA ALA A 170 -1.69 -0.32 -10.81
C ALA A 170 -1.49 -0.36 -9.30
N MET A 171 -0.23 -0.32 -8.87
CA MET A 171 0.14 -0.11 -7.48
C MET A 171 1.13 1.05 -7.35
N ILE A 172 1.00 1.85 -6.29
CA ILE A 172 2.02 2.79 -5.85
C ILE A 172 2.53 2.33 -4.49
N CYS A 173 3.82 2.00 -4.42
CA CYS A 173 4.47 1.45 -3.23
C CYS A 173 5.54 2.42 -2.73
N ALA A 174 5.27 3.13 -1.64
CA ALA A 174 6.23 4.07 -1.04
C ALA A 174 7.07 3.39 0.06
N TYR A 175 8.40 3.43 -0.06
CA TYR A 175 9.37 2.90 0.92
C TYR A 175 8.94 1.57 1.59
N PRO A 176 8.68 0.51 0.82
CA PRO A 176 8.20 -0.75 1.35
C PRO A 176 9.27 -1.49 2.16
N LEU A 177 8.84 -2.28 3.16
CA LEU A 177 9.65 -3.39 3.66
C LEU A 177 9.37 -4.60 2.76
N THR A 178 10.39 -5.11 2.07
CA THR A 178 10.18 -6.15 1.03
C THR A 178 10.78 -7.49 1.39
N ASP A 179 11.69 -7.51 2.36
CA ASP A 179 12.30 -8.71 2.91
C ASP A 179 12.46 -8.54 4.44
N PRO A 180 11.77 -9.34 5.28
CA PRO A 180 11.93 -9.29 6.73
C PRO A 180 13.25 -9.93 7.22
N GLY A 181 14.04 -10.52 6.32
CA GLY A 181 15.28 -11.19 6.61
C GLY A 181 16.35 -10.29 7.24
N ASN A 182 17.30 -10.91 7.93
CA ASN A 182 18.37 -10.23 8.67
C ASN A 182 19.40 -9.51 7.79
N HIS A 183 19.26 -9.50 6.47
CA HIS A 183 20.23 -8.87 5.57
C HIS A 183 20.41 -7.37 5.83
N PHE A 184 19.33 -6.72 6.28
CA PHE A 184 19.27 -5.27 6.51
C PHE A 184 19.20 -4.87 7.99
N SER A 185 19.37 -5.85 8.90
CA SER A 185 19.39 -5.59 10.35
C SER A 185 20.74 -5.11 10.88
N GLN A 186 21.79 -5.14 10.05
CA GLN A 186 23.14 -4.65 10.38
C GLN A 186 23.39 -3.29 9.72
N PRO A 187 24.26 -2.42 10.25
CA PRO A 187 24.63 -1.16 9.59
C PRO A 187 25.28 -1.38 8.22
N ARG A 188 25.08 -0.48 7.24
CA ARG A 188 25.64 -0.53 5.88
C ARG A 188 27.15 -0.75 5.85
N ALA A 189 27.88 -0.20 6.83
CA ALA A 189 29.31 -0.42 7.02
C ALA A 189 29.68 -1.92 7.17
N ALA A 190 28.80 -2.73 7.76
CA ALA A 190 29.01 -4.17 7.94
C ALA A 190 28.92 -4.97 6.62
N TRP A 191 28.37 -4.38 5.55
CA TRP A 191 28.19 -5.01 4.24
C TRP A 191 28.70 -4.14 3.08
N ALA A 192 29.59 -3.18 3.36
CA ALA A 192 30.16 -2.25 2.38
C ALA A 192 30.88 -2.93 1.20
N GLU A 193 31.36 -4.16 1.35
CA GLU A 193 31.96 -4.95 0.25
C GLU A 193 30.93 -5.64 -0.66
N LYS A 194 29.72 -5.88 -0.15
CA LYS A 194 28.63 -6.59 -0.85
C LYS A 194 27.65 -5.61 -1.47
N ALA A 195 27.35 -4.50 -0.79
CA ALA A 195 26.37 -3.50 -1.24
C ALA A 195 26.64 -2.95 -2.65
N PRO A 196 27.89 -2.61 -3.04
CA PRO A 196 28.16 -2.14 -4.40
C PRO A 196 27.86 -3.19 -5.48
N LYS A 197 27.91 -4.48 -5.12
CA LYS A 197 27.59 -5.58 -6.05
C LYS A 197 26.09 -5.86 -6.13
N MET A 198 25.37 -5.61 -5.05
CA MET A 198 23.91 -5.77 -4.98
C MET A 198 23.19 -4.60 -5.64
N PHE A 199 23.75 -3.39 -5.53
CA PHE A 199 23.13 -2.15 -6.03
C PHE A 199 24.10 -1.37 -6.93
N PRO A 200 24.65 -1.96 -8.00
CA PRO A 200 25.72 -1.35 -8.79
C PRO A 200 25.30 -0.03 -9.45
N ASN A 201 24.01 0.15 -9.73
CA ASN A 201 23.47 1.37 -10.35
C ASN A 201 23.16 2.49 -9.34
N ASP A 202 23.03 2.15 -8.07
CA ASP A 202 22.50 3.05 -7.03
C ASP A 202 23.47 3.27 -5.86
N TRP A 203 24.56 2.50 -5.81
CA TRP A 203 25.51 2.53 -4.70
C TRP A 203 26.08 3.92 -4.44
N GLU A 204 26.53 4.62 -5.48
CA GLU A 204 27.14 5.96 -5.34
C GLU A 204 26.17 6.98 -4.76
N LEU A 205 24.87 6.81 -5.02
CA LEU A 205 23.81 7.65 -4.47
C LEU A 205 23.58 7.37 -2.98
N ILE A 206 23.66 6.11 -2.56
CA ILE A 206 23.21 5.71 -1.22
C ILE A 206 24.31 5.44 -0.19
N LYS A 207 25.56 5.28 -0.61
CA LYS A 207 26.68 4.87 0.25
C LYS A 207 26.86 5.70 1.52
N ASP A 208 26.48 6.98 1.47
CA ASP A 208 26.67 7.94 2.56
C ASP A 208 25.42 8.13 3.44
N PHE A 209 24.27 7.53 3.09
CA PHE A 209 23.09 7.61 3.95
C PHE A 209 23.24 6.69 5.19
N PRO A 210 22.72 7.07 6.36
CA PRO A 210 22.74 6.20 7.53
C PRO A 210 21.65 5.13 7.44
N THR A 211 22.04 3.84 7.49
CA THR A 211 21.11 2.73 7.74
C THR A 211 21.07 2.42 9.23
N ASP A 212 20.71 3.40 10.03
CA ASP A 212 20.45 3.17 11.44
C ASP A 212 19.03 2.59 11.59
N GLY A 213 18.77 1.43 10.95
CA GLY A 213 17.49 0.70 10.89
C GLY A 213 17.05 0.14 12.24
N LYS A 214 16.98 1.02 13.26
CA LYS A 214 16.86 0.66 14.67
C LYS A 214 15.44 0.24 15.08
N ALA A 215 14.43 0.43 14.23
CA ALA A 215 13.03 0.21 14.63
C ALA A 215 12.30 -0.94 13.90
N MET A 216 12.56 -1.23 12.61
CA MET A 216 11.91 -2.35 11.90
C MET A 216 12.73 -3.65 11.88
N ALA A 217 14.00 -3.60 12.29
CA ALA A 217 14.84 -4.78 12.47
C ALA A 217 15.00 -5.20 13.95
N THR A 218 14.01 -4.89 14.80
CA THR A 218 13.98 -5.57 16.10
C THR A 218 13.42 -6.97 15.86
N GLN A 219 14.22 -7.99 16.16
CA GLN A 219 13.82 -9.40 16.07
C GLN A 219 12.42 -9.62 16.65
N THR A 220 12.10 -8.91 17.74
CA THR A 220 10.80 -8.92 18.40
C THR A 220 9.61 -8.55 17.50
N LEU A 221 9.67 -7.48 16.72
CA LEU A 221 8.54 -7.10 15.84
C LEU A 221 8.30 -8.17 14.79
N ASN A 222 9.36 -8.65 14.15
CA ASN A 222 9.25 -9.71 13.17
C ASN A 222 8.74 -11.02 13.80
N SER A 223 9.12 -11.33 15.04
CA SER A 223 8.57 -12.49 15.74
C SER A 223 7.08 -12.39 16.02
N PHE A 224 6.55 -11.18 16.27
CA PHE A 224 5.10 -10.98 16.34
C PHE A 224 4.43 -11.10 14.97
N LEU A 225 5.03 -10.54 13.92
CA LEU A 225 4.50 -10.60 12.55
C LEU A 225 4.39 -12.03 12.04
N TYR A 226 5.44 -12.83 12.21
CA TYR A 226 5.52 -14.16 11.61
C TYR A 226 5.22 -15.29 12.59
N GLY A 227 5.03 -14.96 13.88
CA GLY A 227 4.79 -15.94 14.93
C GLY A 227 5.98 -16.85 15.25
N CYS A 228 7.17 -16.52 14.73
CA CYS A 228 8.40 -17.29 14.89
C CYS A 228 9.63 -16.38 14.86
N ASP A 229 10.74 -16.84 15.45
CA ASP A 229 12.03 -16.17 15.29
C ASP A 229 12.65 -16.52 13.92
N ALA A 230 13.54 -15.65 13.44
CA ALA A 230 14.30 -15.91 12.21
C ALA A 230 15.04 -17.27 12.24
N PRO A 231 15.19 -17.96 11.10
CA PRO A 231 14.88 -17.50 9.74
C PRO A 231 13.38 -17.60 9.38
N TYR A 232 12.89 -16.59 8.67
CA TYR A 232 11.51 -16.54 8.16
C TYR A 232 11.34 -17.39 6.90
N SER A 233 10.10 -17.75 6.57
CA SER A 233 9.79 -18.48 5.34
C SER A 233 10.15 -17.61 4.13
N PRO A 234 10.63 -18.18 3.00
CA PRO A 234 10.77 -17.42 1.76
C PRO A 234 9.49 -16.69 1.36
N THR A 235 8.31 -17.26 1.67
CA THR A 235 6.99 -16.66 1.38
C THR A 235 6.61 -15.49 2.30
N ASP A 236 7.40 -15.22 3.34
CA ASP A 236 7.21 -14.06 4.22
C ASP A 236 7.84 -12.79 3.64
N ALA A 237 8.80 -12.94 2.72
CA ALA A 237 9.35 -11.83 1.95
C ALA A 237 8.45 -11.51 0.76
N ALA A 238 7.87 -10.32 0.72
CA ALA A 238 7.02 -9.86 -0.39
C ALA A 238 7.75 -9.91 -1.74
N LEU A 239 9.08 -9.75 -1.78
CA LEU A 239 9.88 -9.92 -3.00
C LEU A 239 9.71 -11.29 -3.66
N ASN A 240 9.56 -12.35 -2.86
CA ASN A 240 9.48 -13.72 -3.36
C ASN A 240 8.08 -14.09 -3.84
N LEU A 241 7.10 -13.20 -3.67
CA LEU A 241 5.74 -13.39 -4.13
C LEU A 241 5.51 -12.88 -5.56
N ILE A 242 6.46 -12.12 -6.11
CA ILE A 242 6.32 -11.43 -7.40
C ILE A 242 6.32 -12.46 -8.54
N THR A 243 5.32 -12.34 -9.43
CA THR A 243 5.15 -13.14 -10.63
C THR A 243 5.08 -12.23 -11.87
N PRO A 244 5.14 -12.77 -13.10
CA PRO A 244 4.93 -11.98 -14.32
C PRO A 244 3.54 -11.34 -14.43
N ASP A 245 2.55 -11.85 -13.68
CA ASP A 245 1.15 -11.39 -13.73
C ASP A 245 0.86 -10.27 -12.69
N TYR A 246 1.89 -9.82 -11.97
CA TYR A 246 1.77 -8.72 -11.02
C TYR A 246 1.27 -7.42 -11.68
N PRO A 247 0.50 -6.59 -10.96
CA PRO A 247 0.09 -5.29 -11.45
C PRO A 247 1.29 -4.40 -11.81
N PRO A 248 1.17 -3.52 -12.82
CA PRO A 248 2.11 -2.42 -13.02
C PRO A 248 2.36 -1.68 -11.70
N SER A 249 3.62 -1.33 -11.41
CA SER A 249 4.01 -0.86 -10.08
C SER A 249 4.91 0.38 -10.13
N TYR A 250 4.54 1.42 -9.40
CA TYR A 250 5.34 2.63 -9.21
C TYR A 250 5.93 2.66 -7.80
N ILE A 251 7.24 2.80 -7.68
CA ILE A 251 7.95 2.78 -6.41
C ILE A 251 8.41 4.19 -6.05
N LEU A 252 8.15 4.62 -4.82
CA LEU A 252 8.67 5.87 -4.27
C LEU A 252 9.76 5.55 -3.25
N ALA A 253 11.03 5.69 -3.63
CA ALA A 253 12.18 5.41 -2.79
C ALA A 253 12.58 6.63 -1.96
N ALA A 254 12.47 6.54 -0.64
CA ALA A 254 12.90 7.57 0.29
C ALA A 254 14.42 7.48 0.55
N LEU A 255 15.21 8.36 -0.06
CA LEU A 255 16.68 8.21 -0.02
C LEU A 255 17.29 8.52 1.35
N ALA A 256 16.64 9.36 2.16
CA ALA A 256 17.06 9.69 3.52
C ALA A 256 16.28 8.88 4.58
N ASP A 257 15.71 7.73 4.20
CA ASP A 257 15.00 6.84 5.11
C ASP A 257 15.97 6.18 6.10
N THR A 258 15.78 6.45 7.39
CA THR A 258 16.55 5.86 8.47
C THR A 258 15.85 4.69 9.14
N LEU A 259 14.60 4.38 8.76
CA LEU A 259 13.80 3.31 9.31
C LEU A 259 13.91 2.04 8.47
N ILE A 260 13.63 2.16 7.17
CA ILE A 260 13.72 1.06 6.20
C ILE A 260 14.85 1.40 5.23
N PRO A 261 15.87 0.53 5.12
CA PRO A 261 16.94 0.74 4.14
C PRO A 261 16.36 0.84 2.72
N VAL A 262 16.72 1.92 2.02
CA VAL A 262 16.25 2.24 0.67
C VAL A 262 16.49 1.11 -0.34
N GLU A 263 17.47 0.26 -0.06
CA GLU A 263 17.75 -1.00 -0.75
C GLU A 263 16.47 -1.85 -0.98
N HIS A 264 15.51 -1.86 -0.06
CA HIS A 264 14.23 -2.56 -0.25
C HIS A 264 13.44 -2.07 -1.47
N SER A 265 13.52 -0.77 -1.78
CA SER A 265 12.86 -0.18 -2.94
C SER A 265 13.57 -0.57 -4.25
N PHE A 266 14.91 -0.63 -4.23
CA PHE A 266 15.70 -1.01 -5.40
C PHE A 266 15.55 -2.50 -5.71
N MET A 267 15.61 -3.37 -4.69
CA MET A 267 15.36 -4.80 -4.88
C MET A 267 13.97 -5.07 -5.44
N LEU A 268 12.95 -4.32 -4.99
CA LEU A 268 11.60 -4.45 -5.54
C LEU A 268 11.56 -4.08 -7.01
N TYR A 269 12.15 -2.93 -7.37
CA TYR A 269 12.23 -2.48 -8.75
C TYR A 269 12.91 -3.52 -9.64
N ASP A 270 14.10 -4.00 -9.24
CA ASP A 270 14.85 -5.01 -9.98
C ASP A 270 14.06 -6.32 -10.11
N LYS A 271 13.35 -6.75 -9.06
CA LYS A 271 12.56 -7.98 -9.07
C LYS A 271 11.36 -7.90 -10.00
N LEU A 272 10.70 -6.74 -10.06
CA LEU A 272 9.61 -6.48 -11.00
C LEU A 272 10.13 -6.48 -12.44
N GLN A 273 11.27 -5.82 -12.70
CA GLN A 273 11.92 -5.80 -14.01
C GLN A 273 12.36 -7.20 -14.46
N GLU A 274 12.89 -8.03 -13.55
CA GLU A 274 13.24 -9.44 -13.82
C GLU A 274 12.04 -10.24 -14.33
N HIS A 275 10.84 -9.97 -13.80
CA HIS A 275 9.60 -10.65 -14.21
C HIS A 275 8.90 -9.98 -15.39
N GLY A 276 9.46 -8.92 -15.96
CA GLY A 276 8.87 -8.18 -17.08
C GLY A 276 7.63 -7.37 -16.70
N VAL A 277 7.42 -7.12 -15.40
CA VAL A 277 6.32 -6.28 -14.91
C VAL A 277 6.64 -4.82 -15.22
N GLU A 278 5.67 -4.08 -15.79
CA GLU A 278 5.82 -2.64 -15.99
C GLU A 278 6.06 -1.96 -14.65
N SER A 279 7.26 -1.39 -14.45
CA SER A 279 7.57 -0.70 -13.21
C SER A 279 8.38 0.58 -13.41
N TYR A 280 8.17 1.51 -12.47
CA TYR A 280 8.86 2.79 -12.38
C TYR A 280 9.36 3.00 -10.96
N ILE A 281 10.41 3.82 -10.81
CA ILE A 281 10.92 4.20 -9.50
C ILE A 281 11.32 5.67 -9.50
N THR A 282 10.76 6.44 -8.57
CA THR A 282 11.25 7.79 -8.25
C THR A 282 12.14 7.71 -7.01
N LYS A 283 13.37 8.21 -7.14
CA LYS A 283 14.34 8.32 -6.06
C LYS A 283 14.22 9.71 -5.45
N VAL A 284 13.64 9.80 -4.27
CA VAL A 284 13.28 11.08 -3.66
C VAL A 284 14.40 11.54 -2.73
N GLU A 285 15.23 12.47 -3.21
CA GLU A 285 16.31 13.07 -2.44
C GLU A 285 15.80 13.76 -1.17
N GLY A 286 16.49 13.58 -0.05
CA GLY A 286 16.11 14.19 1.23
C GLY A 286 14.86 13.62 1.91
N ALA A 287 14.09 12.76 1.23
CA ALA A 287 12.88 12.16 1.79
C ALA A 287 13.22 11.15 2.89
N ALA A 288 12.68 11.40 4.08
CA ALA A 288 12.69 10.47 5.20
C ALA A 288 11.49 9.51 5.15
N HIS A 289 11.48 8.51 6.05
CA HIS A 289 10.35 7.60 6.17
C HIS A 289 9.02 8.34 6.42
N GLY A 290 7.97 7.91 5.73
CA GLY A 290 6.63 8.47 5.87
C GLY A 290 6.42 9.79 5.13
N PHE A 291 7.28 10.15 4.17
CA PHE A 291 7.13 11.43 3.47
C PHE A 291 5.85 11.51 2.63
N ALA A 292 5.31 10.37 2.17
CA ALA A 292 4.16 10.34 1.26
C ALA A 292 2.81 10.47 1.97
N GLU A 293 2.73 10.22 3.29
CA GLU A 293 1.53 10.43 4.10
C GLU A 293 1.58 11.71 4.95
N ARG A 294 2.76 12.33 5.13
CA ARG A 294 2.89 13.57 5.90
C ARG A 294 2.16 14.74 5.23
N PRO A 295 1.46 15.59 6.00
CA PRO A 295 0.91 16.82 5.46
C PRO A 295 2.03 17.73 4.98
N ALA A 296 1.74 18.56 3.96
CA ALA A 296 2.74 19.47 3.37
C ALA A 296 3.35 20.44 4.40
N SER A 297 2.64 20.75 5.49
CA SER A 297 3.13 21.56 6.61
C SER A 297 4.34 20.95 7.32
N ASP A 298 4.50 19.63 7.27
CA ASP A 298 5.52 18.87 7.98
C ASP A 298 6.73 18.56 7.10
N TRP A 299 6.70 18.98 5.83
CA TRP A 299 7.81 18.78 4.91
C TRP A 299 8.94 19.77 5.17
N PRO A 300 10.21 19.38 4.93
CA PRO A 300 11.33 20.31 5.05
C PRO A 300 11.11 21.56 4.20
N GLN A 301 11.53 22.72 4.71
CA GLN A 301 11.38 23.98 3.99
C GLN A 301 12.02 23.91 2.60
N GLY A 302 11.25 24.27 1.57
CA GLY A 302 11.70 24.27 0.18
C GLY A 302 11.53 22.95 -0.56
N MET A 303 11.02 21.90 0.09
CA MET A 303 10.62 20.64 -0.55
C MET A 303 9.11 20.66 -0.82
N ASP A 304 8.69 20.27 -2.02
CA ASP A 304 7.29 20.06 -2.36
C ASP A 304 7.13 18.62 -2.85
N TYR A 305 7.16 17.66 -1.92
CA TYR A 305 7.10 16.23 -2.28
C TYR A 305 5.86 15.85 -3.09
N TRP A 306 4.77 16.61 -2.98
CA TRP A 306 3.63 16.45 -3.88
C TRP A 306 4.07 16.62 -5.32
N LYS A 307 4.59 17.80 -5.67
CA LYS A 307 5.01 18.11 -7.04
C LYS A 307 6.25 17.34 -7.48
N ASP A 308 7.18 17.14 -6.56
CA ASP A 308 8.53 16.66 -6.88
C ASP A 308 8.61 15.12 -6.94
N ALA A 309 7.64 14.40 -6.35
CA ALA A 309 7.72 12.95 -6.23
C ALA A 309 6.38 12.20 -6.32
N ILE A 310 5.34 12.68 -5.63
CA ILE A 310 4.11 11.91 -5.44
C ILE A 310 3.19 12.04 -6.65
N LYS A 311 2.98 13.27 -7.15
CA LYS A 311 1.97 13.55 -8.18
C LYS A 311 2.17 12.74 -9.45
N ASP A 312 3.40 12.60 -9.93
CA ASP A 312 3.68 11.84 -11.15
C ASP A 312 3.29 10.36 -11.01
N SER A 313 3.52 9.77 -9.83
CA SER A 313 3.10 8.38 -9.56
C SER A 313 1.58 8.23 -9.50
N VAL A 314 0.90 9.24 -8.95
CA VAL A 314 -0.57 9.30 -8.87
C VAL A 314 -1.16 9.48 -10.27
N ASP A 315 -0.68 10.45 -11.06
CA ASP A 315 -1.11 10.67 -12.45
C ASP A 315 -0.92 9.41 -13.30
N TRP A 316 0.23 8.74 -13.14
CA TRP A 316 0.50 7.48 -13.83
C TRP A 316 -0.51 6.39 -13.44
N ALA A 317 -0.86 6.26 -12.16
CA ALA A 317 -1.83 5.26 -11.71
C ALA A 317 -3.26 5.59 -12.17
N ILE A 318 -3.64 6.88 -12.15
CA ILE A 318 -4.91 7.38 -12.68
C ILE A 318 -5.07 6.99 -14.15
N ALA A 319 -4.03 7.16 -14.96
CA ALA A 319 -4.04 6.81 -16.38
C ALA A 319 -4.24 5.29 -16.65
N LYS A 320 -4.08 4.42 -15.64
CA LYS A 320 -4.33 2.97 -15.76
C LYS A 320 -5.80 2.60 -15.57
N VAL A 321 -6.61 3.54 -15.08
CA VAL A 321 -8.05 3.35 -14.81
C VAL A 321 -8.94 4.35 -15.53
N GLN A 322 -8.40 5.22 -16.39
CA GLN A 322 -9.18 6.09 -17.28
C GLN A 322 -9.23 5.50 -18.69
#